data_AF-A0A838WK99-F1
#
_entry.id   AF-A0A838WK99-F1
#
_cell.length_a   1.000
_cell.length_b   1.000
_cell.length_c   1.000
_cell.angle_alpha   90.00
_cell.angle_beta   90.00
_cell.angle_gamma   90.00
#
_symmetry.space_group_name_H-M   'P 1'
#
loop_
_entity.id
_entity.type
_entity.pdbx_description
1 polymer ?
#
loop_
_entity_poly.entity_id
_entity_poly.type
_entity_poly.pdbx_seq_one_letter_code
_entity_poly.pdbx_strand_id
1 'polypeptide(L)'
;MISKALVKKSISRAGQVAKRVITARMLKAKIGKVRKRIDPARISATEADAAFVAASRTFLERHFPRHTDLSWHIAYASVNGIRRGEYIPENVFYHRVEPAINPRAAAETFSDKNMYDLLFPTAKLPPTVGRIVHGRPFSGEYSGLGYAGLLEALQRAGCDLVVKPSVET
;
A
#
# COMPACT_ATOMS: atom_id res chain seq x y z
N MET A 1 -44.67 -0.49 7.05
CA MET A 1 -43.33 -0.11 7.53
C MET A 1 -42.27 -0.97 6.83
N ILE A 2 -41.66 -0.48 5.74
CA ILE A 2 -40.51 -1.17 5.11
C ILE A 2 -39.27 -0.77 5.90
N SER A 3 -38.63 -1.74 6.56
CA SER A 3 -37.52 -1.53 7.48
C SER A 3 -36.34 -0.81 6.81
N LYS A 4 -35.89 0.31 7.41
CA LYS A 4 -34.68 1.09 7.04
C LYS A 4 -33.41 0.22 6.88
N ALA A 5 -33.39 -0.99 7.46
CA ALA A 5 -32.29 -1.95 7.33
C ALA A 5 -32.16 -2.54 5.90
N LEU A 6 -33.28 -2.75 5.18
CA LEU A 6 -33.27 -3.29 3.82
C LEU A 6 -32.71 -2.28 2.80
N VAL A 7 -33.03 -0.99 2.99
CA VAL A 7 -32.56 0.12 2.13
C VAL A 7 -31.06 0.35 2.30
N LYS A 8 -30.52 0.30 3.53
CA LYS A 8 -29.06 0.41 3.77
C LYS A 8 -28.26 -0.74 3.14
N LYS A 9 -28.82 -1.96 3.13
CA LYS A 9 -28.15 -3.17 2.61
C LYS A 9 -28.12 -3.22 1.07
N SER A 10 -29.10 -2.64 0.39
CA SER A 10 -29.10 -2.56 -1.09
C SER A 10 -28.15 -1.47 -1.60
N ILE A 11 -28.08 -0.32 -0.93
CA ILE A 11 -27.17 0.79 -1.24
C ILE A 11 -25.71 0.37 -1.03
N SER A 12 -25.39 -0.41 0.01
CA SER A 12 -24.02 -0.92 0.24
C SER A 12 -23.58 -1.92 -0.84
N ARG A 13 -24.49 -2.78 -1.31
CA ARG A 13 -24.24 -3.76 -2.37
C ARG A 13 -24.04 -3.06 -3.73
N ALA A 14 -24.88 -2.08 -4.06
CA ALA A 14 -24.74 -1.29 -5.27
C ALA A 14 -23.44 -0.47 -5.28
N GLY A 15 -23.05 0.12 -4.14
CA GLY A 15 -21.77 0.82 -3.97
C GLY A 15 -20.55 -0.09 -4.11
N GLN A 16 -20.61 -1.33 -3.60
CA GLN A 16 -19.56 -2.34 -3.80
C GLN A 16 -19.48 -2.83 -5.25
N VAL A 17 -20.61 -2.99 -5.94
CA VAL A 17 -20.65 -3.38 -7.36
C VAL A 17 -20.13 -2.24 -8.24
N ALA A 18 -20.53 -1.00 -7.99
CA ALA A 18 -20.02 0.18 -8.70
C ALA A 18 -18.51 0.37 -8.49
N LYS A 19 -18.00 0.22 -7.25
CA LYS A 19 -16.56 0.20 -6.99
C LYS A 19 -15.85 -0.91 -7.77
N ARG A 20 -16.38 -2.13 -7.78
CA ARG A 20 -15.83 -3.27 -8.55
C ARG A 20 -15.76 -2.97 -10.05
N VAL A 21 -16.80 -2.37 -10.63
CA VAL A 21 -16.85 -2.03 -12.07
C VAL A 21 -15.86 -0.92 -12.42
N ILE A 22 -15.80 0.13 -11.59
CA ILE A 22 -14.85 1.24 -11.77
C ILE A 22 -13.40 0.75 -11.62
N THR A 23 -13.10 -0.05 -10.61
CA THR A 23 -11.76 -0.63 -10.42
C THR A 23 -11.40 -1.57 -11.58
N ALA A 24 -12.33 -2.40 -12.06
CA ALA A 24 -12.08 -3.27 -13.22
C ALA A 24 -11.82 -2.49 -14.52
N ARG A 25 -12.50 -1.35 -14.73
CA ARG A 25 -12.28 -0.47 -15.89
C ARG A 25 -10.93 0.24 -15.81
N MET A 26 -10.53 0.69 -14.62
CA MET A 26 -9.20 1.26 -14.38
C MET A 26 -8.08 0.22 -14.53
N LEU A 27 -8.26 -1.00 -14.04
CA LEU A 27 -7.34 -2.13 -14.23
C LEU A 27 -7.13 -2.45 -15.71
N LYS A 28 -8.19 -2.54 -16.52
CA LYS A 28 -8.08 -2.73 -17.98
C LYS A 28 -7.29 -1.61 -18.66
N ALA A 29 -7.55 -0.35 -18.28
CA ALA A 29 -6.82 0.79 -18.83
C ALA A 29 -5.34 0.78 -18.43
N LYS A 30 -5.02 0.35 -17.21
CA LYS A 30 -3.64 0.26 -16.68
C LYS A 30 -2.87 -0.89 -17.34
N ILE A 31 -3.48 -2.07 -17.50
CA ILE A 31 -2.94 -3.17 -18.33
C ILE A 31 -2.66 -2.66 -19.73
N GLY A 32 -3.60 -1.94 -20.36
CA GLY A 32 -3.40 -1.37 -21.69
C GLY A 32 -2.21 -0.42 -21.78
N LYS A 33 -1.99 0.43 -20.76
CA LYS A 33 -0.82 1.32 -20.70
C LYS A 33 0.50 0.56 -20.48
N VAL A 34 0.50 -0.45 -19.61
CA VAL A 34 1.66 -1.31 -19.40
C VAL A 34 2.00 -2.03 -20.69
N ARG A 35 1.00 -2.63 -21.36
CA ARG A 35 1.13 -3.36 -22.63
C ARG A 35 1.73 -2.52 -23.77
N LYS A 36 1.46 -1.21 -23.81
CA LYS A 36 2.07 -0.26 -24.76
C LYS A 36 3.55 0.06 -24.46
N ARG A 37 4.02 -0.21 -23.24
CA ARG A 37 5.42 -0.03 -22.81
C ARG A 37 6.23 -1.33 -22.83
N ILE A 38 5.58 -2.46 -23.15
CA ILE A 38 6.26 -3.74 -23.28
C ILE A 38 6.95 -3.75 -24.64
N ASP A 39 8.28 -3.83 -24.62
CA ASP A 39 9.08 -4.11 -25.80
C ASP A 39 8.71 -5.52 -26.32
N PRO A 40 8.14 -5.65 -27.53
CA PRO A 40 7.78 -6.94 -28.11
C PRO A 40 9.00 -7.88 -28.22
N ALA A 41 10.22 -7.35 -28.32
CA ALA A 41 11.44 -8.14 -28.42
C ALA A 41 11.81 -8.86 -27.12
N ARG A 42 11.28 -8.45 -25.96
CA ARG A 42 11.45 -9.16 -24.67
C ARG A 42 10.50 -10.34 -24.48
N ILE A 43 9.51 -10.49 -25.38
CA ILE A 43 8.59 -11.62 -25.41
C ILE A 43 9.06 -12.60 -26.50
N SER A 44 10.33 -13.03 -26.46
CA SER A 44 10.77 -14.12 -27.33
C SER A 44 10.33 -15.45 -26.72
N ALA A 45 9.35 -16.08 -27.35
CA ALA A 45 8.81 -17.37 -26.97
C ALA A 45 9.68 -18.50 -27.50
N THR A 46 10.29 -19.29 -26.62
CA THR A 46 10.40 -20.76 -26.74
C THR A 46 11.06 -21.36 -25.48
N GLU A 47 10.46 -22.44 -24.96
CA GLU A 47 10.81 -23.25 -23.78
C GLU A 47 10.87 -22.56 -22.39
N ALA A 48 11.56 -21.43 -22.23
CA ALA A 48 11.55 -20.63 -21.01
C ALA A 48 10.14 -20.10 -20.65
N ASP A 49 9.26 -20.03 -21.65
CA ASP A 49 7.85 -19.68 -21.48
C ASP A 49 7.02 -20.86 -20.94
N ALA A 50 7.34 -22.11 -21.26
CA ALA A 50 6.48 -23.24 -20.92
C ALA A 50 6.54 -23.58 -19.43
N ALA A 51 7.75 -23.67 -18.86
CA ALA A 51 7.94 -23.92 -17.43
C ALA A 51 7.41 -22.76 -16.58
N PHE A 52 7.64 -21.52 -17.02
CA PHE A 52 7.10 -20.32 -16.38
C PHE A 52 5.56 -20.32 -16.41
N VAL A 53 4.95 -20.55 -17.58
CA VAL A 53 3.48 -20.62 -17.73
C VAL A 53 2.90 -21.74 -16.87
N ALA A 54 3.51 -22.92 -16.85
CA ALA A 54 3.06 -24.04 -16.03
C ALA A 54 3.12 -23.67 -14.54
N ALA A 55 4.25 -23.14 -14.06
CA ALA A 55 4.41 -22.69 -12.68
C ALA A 55 3.39 -21.60 -12.31
N SER A 56 3.14 -20.62 -13.18
CA SER A 56 2.14 -19.57 -12.97
C SER A 56 0.72 -20.15 -12.87
N ARG A 57 0.37 -21.11 -13.73
CA ARG A 57 -0.93 -21.79 -13.65
C ARG A 57 -1.08 -22.53 -12.34
N THR A 58 -0.10 -23.34 -11.96
CA THR A 58 -0.11 -24.09 -10.70
C THR A 58 -0.23 -23.15 -9.49
N PHE A 59 0.49 -22.03 -9.48
CA PHE A 59 0.38 -21.03 -8.42
C PHE A 59 -1.03 -20.42 -8.34
N LEU A 60 -1.57 -19.98 -9.48
CA LEU A 60 -2.91 -19.42 -9.53
C LEU A 60 -3.99 -20.41 -9.15
N GLU A 61 -3.93 -21.66 -9.63
CA GLU A 61 -4.89 -22.71 -9.28
C GLU A 61 -4.88 -22.99 -7.78
N ARG A 62 -3.68 -23.04 -7.18
CA ARG A 62 -3.52 -23.32 -5.75
C ARG A 62 -4.02 -22.19 -4.85
N HIS A 63 -3.75 -20.94 -5.20
CA HIS A 63 -3.98 -19.80 -4.29
C HIS A 63 -5.18 -18.91 -4.68
N PHE A 64 -5.53 -18.91 -5.96
CA PHE A 64 -6.50 -18.02 -6.59
C PHE A 64 -7.34 -18.75 -7.67
N PRO A 65 -8.05 -19.85 -7.36
CA PRO A 65 -8.66 -20.76 -8.35
C PRO A 65 -9.70 -20.14 -9.31
N ARG A 66 -10.12 -18.90 -9.06
CA ARG A 66 -11.00 -18.12 -9.97
C ARG A 66 -10.22 -17.22 -10.94
N HIS A 67 -8.89 -17.30 -10.95
CA HIS A 67 -8.01 -16.49 -11.76
C HIS A 67 -7.16 -17.39 -12.65
N THR A 68 -7.39 -17.35 -13.95
CA THR A 68 -6.69 -18.18 -14.95
C THR A 68 -5.93 -17.35 -15.98
N ASP A 69 -6.06 -16.02 -15.91
CA ASP A 69 -5.38 -15.07 -16.79
C ASP A 69 -3.92 -14.87 -16.36
N LEU A 70 -3.00 -15.08 -17.31
CA LEU A 70 -1.55 -14.92 -17.10
C LEU A 70 -1.03 -13.57 -17.57
N SER A 71 -1.89 -12.67 -18.05
CA SER A 71 -1.49 -11.35 -18.56
C SER A 71 -0.63 -10.57 -17.57
N TRP A 72 -0.92 -10.67 -16.27
CA TRP A 72 -0.13 -10.03 -15.21
C TRP A 72 1.25 -10.64 -15.02
N HIS A 73 1.37 -11.97 -15.09
CA HIS A 73 2.67 -12.65 -14.98
C HIS A 73 3.58 -12.24 -16.13
N ILE A 74 3.05 -12.21 -17.35
CA ILE A 74 3.75 -11.77 -18.55
C ILE A 74 4.15 -10.29 -18.41
N ALA A 75 3.22 -9.44 -17.98
CA ALA A 75 3.48 -8.02 -17.79
C ALA A 75 4.60 -7.77 -16.77
N TYR A 76 4.55 -8.40 -15.59
CA TYR A 76 5.60 -8.24 -14.58
C TYR A 76 6.95 -8.75 -15.06
N ALA A 77 6.99 -9.96 -15.62
CA ALA A 77 8.22 -10.53 -16.17
C ALA A 77 8.82 -9.66 -17.28
N SER A 78 7.99 -9.04 -18.12
CA SER A 78 8.47 -8.15 -19.19
C SER A 78 9.09 -6.85 -18.66
N VAL A 79 8.57 -6.33 -17.54
CA VAL A 79 9.02 -5.09 -16.92
C VAL A 79 10.33 -5.29 -16.16
N ASN A 80 10.41 -6.33 -15.33
CA ASN A 80 11.55 -6.56 -14.44
C ASN A 80 12.56 -7.61 -14.95
N GLY A 81 12.25 -8.34 -16.03
CA GLY A 81 13.10 -9.40 -16.60
C GLY A 81 13.09 -10.72 -15.81
N ILE A 82 12.24 -10.87 -14.79
CA ILE A 82 12.23 -12.02 -13.89
C ILE A 82 11.02 -12.92 -14.22
N ARG A 83 11.29 -14.18 -14.56
CA ARG A 83 10.24 -15.17 -14.89
C ARG A 83 9.94 -16.05 -13.69
N ARG A 84 9.06 -15.57 -12.79
CA ARG A 84 8.61 -16.30 -11.59
C ARG A 84 7.12 -16.59 -11.60
N GLY A 85 6.76 -17.83 -11.27
CA GLY A 85 5.37 -18.29 -11.29
C GLY A 85 4.49 -17.65 -10.20
N GLU A 86 5.11 -17.08 -9.18
CA GLU A 86 4.47 -16.61 -7.94
C GLU A 86 3.97 -15.16 -8.01
N TYR A 87 3.86 -14.59 -9.22
CA TYR A 87 3.31 -13.25 -9.35
C TYR A 87 1.83 -13.22 -8.95
N ILE A 88 1.48 -12.23 -8.14
CA ILE A 88 0.10 -12.01 -7.74
C ILE A 88 -0.54 -11.06 -8.74
N PRO A 89 -1.65 -11.44 -9.39
CA PRO A 89 -2.39 -10.54 -10.27
C PRO A 89 -2.75 -9.21 -9.57
N GLU A 90 -2.63 -8.08 -10.27
CA GLU A 90 -2.81 -6.75 -9.67
C GLU A 90 -4.19 -6.59 -8.99
N ASN A 91 -5.23 -7.14 -9.61
CA ASN A 91 -6.58 -7.13 -9.06
C ASN A 91 -6.68 -7.96 -7.77
N VAL A 92 -5.97 -9.10 -7.69
CA VAL A 92 -5.94 -9.92 -6.48
C VAL A 92 -5.15 -9.20 -5.39
N PHE A 93 -4.04 -8.57 -5.75
CA PHE A 93 -3.23 -7.78 -4.83
C PHE A 93 -4.06 -6.68 -4.16
N TYR A 94 -4.65 -5.77 -4.94
CA TYR A 94 -5.40 -4.63 -4.38
C TYR A 94 -6.71 -5.01 -3.68
N HIS A 95 -7.34 -6.14 -4.04
CA HIS A 95 -8.62 -6.53 -3.44
C HIS A 95 -8.51 -7.52 -2.29
N ARG A 96 -7.38 -8.24 -2.16
CA ARG A 96 -7.22 -9.30 -1.17
C ARG A 96 -5.95 -9.14 -0.34
N VAL A 97 -4.82 -8.89 -0.98
CA VAL A 97 -3.52 -8.84 -0.28
C VAL A 97 -3.36 -7.51 0.45
N GLU A 98 -3.41 -6.39 -0.26
CA GLU A 98 -3.22 -5.06 0.31
C GLU A 98 -4.18 -4.78 1.48
N PRO A 99 -5.50 -5.05 1.39
CA PRO A 99 -6.40 -4.78 2.52
C PRO A 99 -6.14 -5.68 3.75
N ALA A 100 -5.53 -6.84 3.57
CA ALA A 100 -5.23 -7.76 4.66
C ALA A 100 -3.95 -7.36 5.42
N ILE A 101 -2.96 -6.81 4.71
CA ILE A 101 -1.68 -6.37 5.31
C ILE A 101 -1.67 -4.88 5.68
N ASN A 102 -2.50 -4.07 5.02
CA ASN A 102 -2.65 -2.65 5.25
C ASN A 102 -4.13 -2.33 5.54
N PRO A 103 -4.60 -2.66 6.76
CA PRO A 103 -5.97 -2.39 7.13
C PRO A 103 -6.20 -0.88 7.15
N ARG A 104 -7.15 -0.40 6.34
CA ARG A 104 -7.47 1.04 6.24
C ARG A 104 -7.80 1.68 7.58
N ALA A 105 -8.33 0.90 8.53
CA ALA A 105 -8.61 1.39 9.88
C ALA A 105 -7.35 1.81 10.64
N ALA A 106 -6.18 1.22 10.33
CA ALA A 106 -4.91 1.60 10.93
C ALA A 106 -4.20 2.74 10.18
N ALA A 107 -4.70 3.15 9.00
CA ALA A 107 -4.06 4.18 8.20
C ALA A 107 -3.98 5.53 8.94
N GLU A 108 -5.00 5.86 9.74
CA GLU A 108 -5.02 7.06 10.57
C GLU A 108 -4.01 6.98 11.72
N THR A 109 -3.84 5.81 12.32
CA THR A 109 -2.81 5.61 13.36
C THR A 109 -1.40 5.76 12.79
N PHE A 110 -1.17 5.26 11.57
CA PHE A 110 0.13 5.37 10.91
C PHE A 110 0.39 6.72 10.25
N SER A 111 -0.60 7.60 10.14
CA SER A 111 -0.41 8.93 9.54
C SER A 111 0.26 9.91 10.49
N ASP A 112 0.13 9.73 11.81
CA ASP A 112 0.76 10.60 12.80
C ASP A 112 2.20 10.16 13.10
N LYS A 113 3.16 10.90 12.54
CA LYS A 113 4.60 10.69 12.77
C LYS A 113 4.98 10.82 14.24
N ASN A 114 4.20 11.54 15.06
CA ASN A 114 4.47 11.65 16.48
C ASN A 114 4.37 10.31 17.20
N MET A 115 3.72 9.28 16.63
CA MET A 115 3.52 7.98 17.26
C MET A 115 4.58 6.95 16.90
N TYR A 116 5.49 7.25 15.96
CA TYR A 116 6.35 6.23 15.36
C TYR A 116 7.31 5.58 16.35
N ASP A 117 7.86 6.35 17.29
CA ASP A 117 8.76 5.81 18.33
C ASP A 117 8.05 4.82 19.26
N LEU A 118 6.74 5.00 19.48
CA LEU A 118 5.91 4.09 20.27
C LEU A 118 5.44 2.87 19.46
N LEU A 119 5.08 3.07 18.20
CA LEU A 119 4.57 2.01 17.32
C LEU A 119 5.68 1.08 16.82
N PHE A 120 6.90 1.59 16.66
CA PHE A 120 8.03 0.88 16.06
C PHE A 120 9.30 0.99 16.94
N PRO A 121 9.27 0.52 18.20
CA PRO A 121 10.37 0.70 19.14
C PRO A 121 11.67 -0.01 18.73
N THR A 122 11.59 -0.98 17.82
CA THR A 122 12.75 -1.72 17.28
C THR A 122 13.23 -1.20 15.93
N ALA A 123 12.50 -0.25 15.32
CA ALA A 123 12.90 0.33 14.04
C ALA A 123 14.02 1.35 14.23
N LYS A 124 14.94 1.43 13.26
CA LYS A 124 15.95 2.49 13.21
C LYS A 124 15.28 3.78 12.71
N LEU A 125 14.81 4.60 13.64
CA LEU A 125 14.19 5.90 13.37
C LEU A 125 15.20 7.05 13.57
N PRO A 126 15.06 8.18 12.86
CA PRO A 126 15.82 9.38 13.17
C PRO A 126 15.56 9.84 14.61
N PRO A 127 16.59 10.31 15.35
CA PRO A 127 16.38 10.86 16.69
C PRO A 127 15.43 12.05 16.65
N THR A 128 14.42 12.05 17.53
CA THR A 128 13.49 13.18 17.65
C THR A 128 13.98 14.12 18.74
N VAL A 129 14.30 15.38 18.38
CA VAL A 129 14.71 16.42 19.35
C VAL A 129 13.51 16.89 20.17
N GLY A 130 12.36 17.05 19.52
CA GLY A 130 11.11 17.44 20.16
C GLY A 130 9.94 17.34 19.20
N ARG A 131 8.73 17.36 19.74
CA ARG A 131 7.49 17.17 19.00
C ARG A 131 6.36 18.03 19.56
N ILE A 132 5.37 18.31 18.73
CA ILE A 132 4.15 19.01 19.15
C ILE A 132 2.98 18.04 19.00
N VAL A 133 2.33 17.73 20.12
CA VAL A 133 1.16 16.84 20.16
C VAL A 133 -0.02 17.63 20.70
N HIS A 134 -1.09 17.75 19.91
CA HIS A 134 -2.27 18.56 20.23
C HIS A 134 -1.92 19.99 20.69
N GLY A 135 -0.97 20.64 20.01
CA GLY A 135 -0.52 22.00 20.31
C GLY A 135 0.38 22.15 21.55
N ARG A 136 0.77 21.04 22.18
CA ARG A 136 1.64 21.03 23.37
C ARG A 136 3.04 20.51 23.02
N PRO A 137 4.10 21.20 23.44
CA PRO A 137 5.48 20.76 23.21
C PRO A 137 5.93 19.62 24.13
N PHE A 138 6.58 18.62 23.55
CA PHE A 138 7.19 17.47 24.23
C PHE A 138 8.61 17.22 23.72
N SER A 139 9.40 16.50 24.52
CA SER A 139 10.71 15.97 24.13
C SER A 139 10.58 14.79 23.15
N GLY A 140 11.73 14.30 22.67
CA GLY A 140 11.82 13.03 21.94
C GLY A 140 11.23 11.85 22.72
N GLU A 141 11.35 11.87 24.04
CA GLU A 141 10.90 10.81 24.95
C GLU A 141 9.50 11.07 25.51
N TYR A 142 8.70 11.92 24.86
CA TYR A 142 7.33 12.29 25.29
C TYR A 142 7.24 12.94 26.68
N SER A 143 8.33 13.53 27.17
CA SER A 143 8.31 14.35 28.39
C SER A 143 7.83 15.76 28.06
N GLY A 144 6.93 16.34 28.85
CA GLY A 144 6.42 17.71 28.61
C GLY A 144 7.52 18.75 28.81
N LEU A 145 7.73 19.63 27.82
CA LEU A 145 8.79 20.65 27.84
C LEU A 145 8.29 22.10 27.89
N GLY A 146 7.06 22.35 27.43
CA GLY A 146 6.63 23.72 27.11
C GLY A 146 7.44 24.33 25.95
N TYR A 147 7.08 25.54 25.51
CA TYR A 147 7.71 26.13 24.32
C TYR A 147 9.16 26.57 24.57
N ALA A 148 9.46 27.11 25.75
CA ALA A 148 10.83 27.48 26.13
C ALA A 148 11.76 26.26 26.16
N GLY A 149 11.33 25.17 26.81
CA GLY A 149 12.10 23.93 26.87
C GLY A 149 12.29 23.28 25.50
N LEU A 150 11.29 23.34 24.61
CA LEU A 150 11.45 22.90 23.22
C LEU A 150 12.49 23.74 22.49
N LEU A 151 12.45 25.08 22.63
CA LEU A 151 13.42 25.97 21.99
C LEU A 151 14.85 25.68 22.45
N GLU A 152 15.05 25.48 23.75
CA GLU A 152 16.35 25.07 24.31
C GLU A 152 16.82 23.72 23.75
N ALA A 153 15.93 22.74 23.60
CA ALA A 153 16.26 21.45 23.02
C ALA A 153 16.69 21.58 21.54
N LEU A 154 15.99 22.42 20.77
CA LEU A 154 16.33 22.71 19.37
C LEU A 154 17.70 23.40 19.26
N GLN A 155 17.99 24.38 20.12
CA GLN A 155 19.29 25.06 20.15
C GLN A 155 20.43 24.11 20.54
N ARG A 156 20.19 23.24 21.52
CA ARG A 156 21.16 22.27 22.02
C ARG A 156 21.50 21.18 21.01
N ALA A 157 20.58 20.85 20.10
CA ALA A 157 20.84 19.84 19.07
C ALA A 157 22.08 20.18 18.22
N GLY A 158 22.35 21.48 18.01
CA GLY A 158 23.61 21.95 17.43
C GLY A 158 23.87 21.47 15.99
N CYS A 159 22.83 21.03 15.29
CA CYS A 159 22.89 20.50 13.94
C CYS A 159 21.68 20.97 13.11
N ASP A 160 21.71 20.69 11.81
CA ASP A 160 20.57 20.96 10.95
C ASP A 160 19.38 20.07 11.32
N LEU A 161 18.21 20.69 11.44
CA LEU A 161 16.98 20.03 11.86
C LEU A 161 15.97 19.96 10.72
N VAL A 162 15.27 18.83 10.66
CA VAL A 162 14.16 18.63 9.73
C VAL A 162 12.84 18.76 10.49
N VAL A 163 12.07 19.81 10.16
CA VAL A 163 10.72 20.01 10.71
C VAL A 163 9.70 19.45 9.71
N LYS A 164 8.79 18.61 10.19
CA LYS A 164 7.71 18.04 9.38
C LYS A 164 6.38 18.13 10.14
N PRO A 165 5.27 18.37 9.42
CA PRO A 165 3.95 18.18 10.02
C PRO A 165 3.78 16.71 10.41
N SER A 166 3.18 16.49 11.59
CA SER A 166 3.00 15.14 12.12
C SER A 166 1.99 14.35 11.29
N VAL A 167 0.89 14.98 10.90
CA VAL A 167 -0.15 14.46 9.99
C VAL A 167 -0.16 15.27 8.69
N GLU A 168 -0.33 14.62 7.54
CA GLU A 168 -0.54 15.29 6.26
C GLU A 168 -2.05 15.45 5.99
N THR A 169 -2.47 16.67 5.65
CA THR A 169 -3.86 17.05 5.32
C THR A 169 -4.08 17.20 3.83
#